data_AF-A0A087TVV8-F1
#
_entry.id   AF-A0A087TVV8-F1
#
_cell.length_a   1.000
_cell.length_b   1.000
_cell.length_c   1.000
_cell.angle_alpha   90.00
_cell.angle_beta   90.00
_cell.angle_gamma   90.00
#
_symmetry.space_group_name_H-M   'P 1'
#
loop_
_entity.id
_entity.type
_entity.pdbx_description
1 polymer ?
#
loop_
_entity_poly.entity_id
_entity_poly.type
_entity_poly.pdbx_seq_one_letter_code
_entity_poly.pdbx_strand_id
1 'polypeptide(L)'
;METDLNDDCLPVAKEAIVFMLVCINKSWKLPVGYFLVDCISGLQLSNLVKQCLIVVEKTGIKVVSLTFDGAACNISMAEHLGCSFDTSKSLLIYFQYPSNEEKFFVFLDPCHTLKLVRNTLGEKKCIVDSENQLIKGNFIVKLQELQDAEILHLSNKLRKRHLEWFRQKMSVKLAAQLMSASVTDAIEECQSMGLKNFENSEATVKFLRHINCIFDILNSRNIHQPGCKKPLWPQNFQQVSEY
;
A
#
# COMPACT_ATOMS: atom_id res chain seq x y z
N MET A 1 -20.16 22.73 39.07
CA MET A 1 -21.08 23.13 37.99
C MET A 1 -20.98 22.06 36.95
N GLU A 2 -21.89 21.10 37.04
CA GLU A 2 -22.15 20.15 35.96
C GLU A 2 -22.62 20.97 34.75
N THR A 3 -21.96 20.81 33.62
CA THR A 3 -22.48 21.34 32.37
C THR A 3 -23.60 20.42 31.93
N ASP A 4 -24.84 20.82 32.22
CA ASP A 4 -26.09 20.26 31.68
C ASP A 4 -26.15 20.44 30.15
N LEU A 5 -25.27 19.76 29.43
CA LEU A 5 -25.37 19.54 27.99
C LEU A 5 -25.62 18.05 27.78
N ASN A 6 -26.77 17.58 28.25
CA ASN A 6 -27.35 16.32 27.84
C ASN A 6 -28.07 16.54 26.49
N ASP A 7 -27.31 16.94 25.47
CA ASP A 7 -27.82 17.06 24.11
C ASP A 7 -27.53 15.76 23.36
N ASP A 8 -28.44 14.78 23.52
CA ASP A 8 -28.48 13.50 22.80
C ASP A 8 -28.73 13.67 21.28
N CYS A 9 -28.64 14.88 20.73
CA CYS A 9 -28.82 15.16 19.30
C CYS A 9 -27.59 14.83 18.42
N LEU A 10 -26.45 14.42 19.00
CA LEU A 10 -25.31 14.00 18.20
C LEU A 10 -25.57 12.63 17.55
N PRO A 11 -25.34 12.48 16.23
CA PRO A 11 -25.53 11.20 15.56
C PRO A 11 -24.60 10.14 16.15
N VAL A 12 -25.09 8.90 16.24
CA VAL A 12 -24.30 7.76 16.71
C VAL A 12 -23.06 7.61 15.84
N ALA A 13 -21.89 7.59 16.48
CA ALA A 13 -20.63 7.43 15.76
C ALA A 13 -20.56 6.05 15.08
N LYS A 14 -20.13 6.06 13.80
CA LYS A 14 -19.89 4.86 12.99
C LYS A 14 -18.41 4.53 12.86
N GLU A 15 -17.55 5.53 13.05
CA GLU A 15 -16.12 5.44 12.82
C GLU A 15 -15.33 6.11 13.96
N ALA A 16 -14.12 5.61 14.18
CA ALA A 16 -13.16 6.19 15.10
C ALA A 16 -11.88 6.55 14.35
N ILE A 17 -11.59 7.84 14.25
CA ILE A 17 -10.37 8.37 13.65
C ILE A 17 -9.32 8.42 14.75
N VAL A 18 -8.13 7.88 14.50
CA VAL A 18 -7.03 7.88 15.47
C VAL A 18 -5.77 8.42 14.82
N PHE A 19 -5.18 9.45 15.42
CA PHE A 19 -3.84 9.93 15.09
C PHE A 19 -2.83 9.23 15.99
N MET A 20 -1.85 8.57 15.38
CA MET A 20 -0.81 7.82 16.10
C MET A 20 0.57 8.28 15.63
N LEU A 21 1.42 8.66 16.59
CA LEU A 21 2.84 8.84 16.34
C LEU A 21 3.53 7.48 16.32
N VAL A 22 4.32 7.25 15.28
CA VAL A 22 5.17 6.07 15.14
C VAL A 22 6.60 6.53 15.06
N CYS A 23 7.42 6.08 16.00
CA CYS A 23 8.81 6.47 16.05
C CYS A 23 9.62 5.74 14.96
N ILE A 24 10.48 6.48 14.25
CA ILE A 24 11.33 5.93 13.19
C ILE A 24 12.67 5.43 13.76
N ASN A 25 13.25 6.16 14.72
CA ASN A 25 14.58 5.87 15.27
C ASN A 25 14.54 5.00 16.54
N LYS A 26 13.36 4.70 17.08
CA LYS A 26 13.15 3.86 18.27
C LYS A 26 11.87 3.04 18.12
N SER A 27 11.67 2.08 19.02
CA SER A 27 10.53 1.15 18.99
C SER A 27 9.38 1.60 19.90
N TRP A 28 8.70 2.70 19.57
CA TRP A 28 7.48 3.11 20.28
C TRP A 28 6.43 3.68 19.34
N LYS A 29 5.17 3.58 19.79
CA LYS A 29 3.98 4.14 19.14
C LYS A 29 3.10 4.77 20.20
N LEU A 30 2.48 5.90 19.88
CA LEU A 30 1.63 6.63 20.82
C LEU A 30 0.42 7.21 20.10
N PRO A 31 -0.82 6.81 20.44
CA PRO A 31 -2.01 7.56 20.06
C PRO A 31 -1.96 8.96 20.67
N VAL A 32 -2.12 9.99 19.84
CA VAL A 32 -2.04 11.40 20.27
C VAL A 32 -3.36 12.15 20.10
N GLY A 33 -4.34 11.56 19.42
CA GLY A 33 -5.68 12.10 19.30
C GLY A 33 -6.64 11.07 18.73
N TYR A 34 -7.91 11.15 19.12
CA TYR A 34 -8.97 10.34 18.55
C TYR A 34 -10.26 11.16 18.42
N PHE A 35 -11.08 10.80 17.43
CA PHE A 35 -12.36 11.46 17.15
C PHE A 35 -13.39 10.39 16.78
N LEU A 36 -14.51 10.35 17.50
CA LEU A 36 -15.64 9.49 17.20
C LEU A 36 -16.60 10.26 16.29
N VAL A 37 -16.87 9.75 15.10
CA VAL A 37 -17.64 10.45 14.07
C VAL A 37 -18.65 9.53 13.40
N ASP A 38 -19.79 10.08 12.98
CA ASP A 38 -20.72 9.39 12.08
C ASP A 38 -20.20 9.40 10.63
N CYS A 39 -19.60 10.52 10.23
CA CYS A 39 -18.95 10.74 8.94
C CYS A 39 -17.98 11.92 9.06
N ILE A 40 -16.90 11.92 8.29
CA ILE A 40 -15.98 13.06 8.19
C ILE A 40 -15.69 13.36 6.72
N SER A 41 -15.61 14.64 6.37
CA SER A 41 -15.12 15.08 5.06
C SER A 41 -13.59 15.13 5.02
N GLY A 42 -13.00 14.96 3.83
CA GLY A 42 -11.55 15.14 3.63
C GLY A 42 -11.06 16.52 4.10
N LEU A 43 -11.87 17.56 3.91
CA LEU A 43 -11.55 18.91 4.40
C LEU A 43 -11.47 18.95 5.94
N GLN A 44 -12.47 18.44 6.64
CA GLN A 44 -12.44 18.36 8.11
C GLN A 44 -11.24 17.54 8.60
N LEU A 45 -10.97 16.39 7.98
CA LEU A 45 -9.85 15.54 8.34
C LEU A 45 -8.50 16.25 8.11
N SER A 46 -8.35 17.01 7.02
CA SER A 46 -7.13 17.79 6.76
C SER A 46 -6.91 18.88 7.83
N ASN A 47 -7.97 19.50 8.33
CA ASN A 47 -7.89 20.44 9.45
C ASN A 47 -7.44 19.73 10.73
N LEU A 48 -7.97 18.54 11.02
CA LEU A 48 -7.54 17.74 12.17
C LEU A 48 -6.05 17.34 12.08
N VAL A 49 -5.56 16.95 10.90
CA VAL A 49 -4.13 16.69 10.66
C VAL A 49 -3.29 17.92 10.97
N LYS A 50 -3.65 19.10 10.43
CA LYS A 50 -2.91 20.34 10.69
C LYS A 50 -2.85 20.67 12.19
N GLN A 51 -3.97 20.54 12.90
CA GLN A 51 -4.01 20.74 14.36
C GLN A 51 -3.14 19.74 15.10
N CYS A 52 -3.19 18.45 14.72
CA CYS A 52 -2.35 17.43 15.31
C CYS A 52 -0.86 17.75 15.13
N LEU A 53 -0.44 18.17 13.94
CA LEU A 53 0.95 18.56 13.67
C LEU A 53 1.41 19.74 14.53
N ILE A 54 0.58 20.80 14.62
CA ILE A 54 0.88 21.99 15.44
C ILE A 54 1.02 21.62 16.93
N VAL A 55 0.15 20.75 17.44
CA VAL A 55 0.19 20.33 18.86
C VAL A 55 1.41 19.48 19.15
N VAL A 56 1.74 18.52 18.26
CA VAL A 56 2.91 17.65 18.43
C VAL A 56 4.21 18.42 18.31
N GLU A 57 4.29 19.40 17.41
CA GLU A 57 5.48 20.23 17.24
C GLU A 57 5.83 21.00 18.52
N LYS A 58 4.83 21.49 19.26
CA LYS A 58 5.04 22.20 20.54
C LYS A 58 5.74 21.35 21.60
N THR A 59 5.71 20.01 21.48
CA THR A 59 6.41 19.12 22.40
C THR A 59 7.87 18.89 22.01
N GLY A 60 8.35 19.50 20.92
CA GLY A 60 9.68 19.28 20.37
C GLY A 60 9.84 17.99 19.55
N ILE A 61 8.74 17.27 19.29
CA ILE A 61 8.78 16.09 18.41
C ILE A 61 8.77 16.55 16.95
N LYS A 62 9.80 16.16 16.19
CA LYS A 62 9.83 16.38 14.73
C LYS A 62 9.05 15.25 14.02
N VAL A 63 7.88 15.59 13.49
CA VAL A 63 7.13 14.71 12.58
C VAL A 63 7.67 14.92 11.17
N VAL A 64 7.95 13.83 10.44
CA VAL A 64 8.59 13.92 9.11
C VAL A 64 7.69 13.47 7.96
N SER A 65 6.63 12.74 8.25
CA SER A 65 5.69 12.25 7.25
C SER A 65 4.34 11.87 7.84
N LEU A 66 3.34 11.74 6.96
CA LEU A 66 2.02 11.19 7.27
C LEU A 66 1.80 9.92 6.44
N THR A 67 1.26 8.87 7.06
CA THR A 67 0.88 7.63 6.37
C THR A 67 -0.59 7.33 6.61
N PHE A 68 -1.33 6.97 5.57
CA PHE A 68 -2.76 6.68 5.63
C PHE A 68 -3.15 5.62 4.58
N ASP A 69 -4.34 5.02 4.70
CA ASP A 69 -4.82 4.03 3.73
C ASP A 69 -5.50 4.66 2.50
N GLY A 70 -5.75 3.87 1.45
CA GLY A 70 -6.34 4.36 0.20
C GLY A 70 -7.83 4.71 0.24
N ALA A 71 -8.42 5.02 1.40
CA ALA A 71 -9.82 5.44 1.48
C ALA A 71 -10.04 6.79 0.77
N ALA A 72 -11.18 6.97 0.09
CA ALA A 72 -11.47 8.17 -0.69
C ALA A 72 -11.41 9.45 0.17
N CYS A 73 -11.88 9.40 1.42
CA CYS A 73 -11.78 10.51 2.36
C CYS A 73 -10.32 10.88 2.69
N ASN A 74 -9.43 9.89 2.81
CA ASN A 74 -8.02 10.11 3.10
C ASN A 74 -7.27 10.67 1.88
N ILE A 75 -7.61 10.23 0.67
CA ILE A 75 -7.10 10.84 -0.57
C ILE A 75 -7.54 12.31 -0.64
N SER A 76 -8.83 12.59 -0.45
CA SER A 76 -9.37 13.95 -0.43
C SER A 76 -8.73 14.82 0.66
N MET A 77 -8.46 14.27 1.85
CA MET A 77 -7.70 14.96 2.90
C MET A 77 -6.32 15.39 2.40
N ALA A 78 -5.56 14.50 1.77
CA ALA A 78 -4.23 14.83 1.26
C ALA A 78 -4.28 15.86 0.13
N GLU A 79 -5.31 15.80 -0.74
CA GLU A 79 -5.56 16.84 -1.75
C GLU A 79 -5.84 18.22 -1.11
N HIS A 80 -6.66 18.26 -0.04
CA HIS A 80 -6.89 19.50 0.73
C HIS A 80 -5.66 20.01 1.49
N LEU A 81 -4.67 19.14 1.76
CA LEU A 81 -3.37 19.55 2.27
C LEU A 81 -2.48 20.16 1.19
N GLY A 82 -2.78 19.95 -0.08
CA GLY A 82 -2.02 20.45 -1.23
C GLY A 82 -1.31 19.37 -2.04
N CYS A 83 -1.56 18.09 -1.76
CA CYS A 83 -1.06 16.99 -2.58
C CYS A 83 -1.89 16.78 -3.86
N SER A 84 -1.33 16.07 -4.84
CA SER A 84 -2.03 15.66 -6.06
C SER A 84 -1.63 14.23 -6.41
N PHE A 85 -2.61 13.35 -6.57
CA PHE A 85 -2.40 11.96 -6.99
C PHE A 85 -2.73 11.73 -8.47
N ASP A 86 -2.95 12.81 -9.23
CA ASP A 86 -3.20 12.75 -10.67
C ASP A 86 -1.88 12.51 -11.42
N THR A 87 -1.68 11.26 -11.83
CA THR A 87 -0.50 10.84 -12.60
C THR A 87 -0.45 11.42 -14.01
N SER A 88 -1.57 11.95 -14.53
CA SER A 88 -1.60 12.55 -15.89
C SER A 88 -1.07 13.98 -15.93
N LYS A 89 -1.09 14.69 -14.79
CA LYS A 89 -0.59 16.08 -14.67
C LYS A 89 0.77 16.12 -13.99
N SER A 90 0.77 15.77 -12.71
CA SER A 90 1.97 15.74 -11.86
C SER A 90 1.59 15.14 -10.51
N LEU A 91 2.31 14.09 -10.14
CA LEU A 91 2.23 13.48 -8.82
C LEU A 91 2.94 14.39 -7.80
N LEU A 92 2.18 14.92 -6.84
CA LEU A 92 2.68 15.77 -5.77
C LEU A 92 2.40 15.10 -4.42
N ILE A 93 3.41 14.44 -3.85
CA ILE A 93 3.33 13.65 -2.61
C ILE A 93 3.83 14.39 -1.37
N TYR A 94 3.76 15.71 -1.37
CA TYR A 94 4.09 16.52 -0.21
C TYR A 94 3.24 17.77 -0.15
N PHE A 95 3.16 18.36 1.03
CA PHE A 95 2.65 19.71 1.25
C PHE A 95 3.62 20.51 2.11
N GLN A 96 3.40 21.82 2.23
CA GLN A 96 4.22 22.67 3.11
C GLN A 96 3.82 22.47 4.57
N TYR A 97 4.79 22.21 5.41
CA TYR A 97 4.57 22.04 6.84
C TYR A 97 3.98 23.33 7.45
N PRO A 98 2.98 23.24 8.36
CA PRO A 98 2.22 24.41 8.82
C PRO A 98 3.02 25.54 9.46
N SER A 99 4.20 25.26 10.04
CA SER A 99 4.97 26.21 10.84
C SER A 99 6.23 26.77 10.18
N ASN A 100 6.81 26.06 9.19
CA ASN A 100 8.17 26.35 8.73
C ASN A 100 8.40 26.14 7.22
N GLU A 101 7.33 25.97 6.43
CA GLU A 101 7.37 25.78 4.97
C GLU A 101 8.22 24.59 4.46
N GLU A 102 8.78 23.75 5.35
CA GLU A 102 9.50 22.54 4.95
C GLU A 102 8.55 21.57 4.24
N LYS A 103 9.08 20.77 3.31
CA LYS A 103 8.30 19.73 2.65
C LYS A 103 7.93 18.64 3.64
N PHE A 104 6.63 18.38 3.77
CA PHE A 104 6.10 17.30 4.58
C PHE A 104 5.48 16.23 3.68
N PHE A 105 6.08 15.04 3.69
CA PHE A 105 5.74 13.98 2.74
C PHE A 105 4.56 13.13 3.20
N VAL A 106 3.75 12.69 2.25
CA VAL A 106 2.64 11.78 2.49
C VAL A 106 2.88 10.42 1.83
N PHE A 107 2.45 9.35 2.51
CA PHE A 107 2.57 7.98 2.04
C PHE A 107 1.23 7.26 2.13
N LEU A 108 0.93 6.46 1.10
CA LEU A 108 -0.11 5.45 1.20
C LEU A 108 0.46 4.22 1.89
N ASP A 109 -0.33 3.60 2.78
CA ASP A 109 0.05 2.36 3.45
C ASP A 109 0.35 1.27 2.39
N PRO A 110 1.61 0.80 2.28
CA PRO A 110 2.01 -0.20 1.30
C PRO A 110 1.20 -1.50 1.41
N CYS A 111 0.84 -1.91 2.64
CA CYS A 111 0.05 -3.12 2.86
C CYS A 111 -1.37 -2.97 2.32
N HIS A 112 -1.96 -1.79 2.45
CA HIS A 112 -3.28 -1.51 1.88
C HIS A 112 -3.22 -1.40 0.36
N THR A 113 -2.25 -0.68 -0.18
CA THR A 113 -2.05 -0.55 -1.63
C THR A 113 -1.84 -1.91 -2.29
N LEU A 114 -1.04 -2.80 -1.70
CA LEU A 114 -0.84 -4.16 -2.22
C LEU A 114 -2.15 -4.96 -2.32
N LYS A 115 -3.04 -4.82 -1.32
CA LYS A 115 -4.36 -5.46 -1.36
C LYS A 115 -5.21 -4.90 -2.50
N LEU A 116 -5.18 -3.59 -2.72
CA LEU A 116 -5.90 -2.94 -3.81
C LEU A 116 -5.41 -3.43 -5.17
N VAL A 117 -4.09 -3.47 -5.39
CA VAL A 117 -3.49 -4.01 -6.62
C VAL A 117 -3.98 -5.45 -6.89
N ARG A 118 -3.91 -6.32 -5.88
CA ARG A 118 -4.40 -7.71 -5.99
C ARG A 118 -5.90 -7.79 -6.26
N ASN A 119 -6.71 -6.96 -5.62
CA ASN A 119 -8.16 -6.94 -5.84
C ASN A 119 -8.49 -6.45 -7.25
N THR A 120 -7.83 -5.39 -7.73
CA THR A 120 -7.99 -4.88 -9.09
C THR A 120 -7.61 -5.93 -10.13
N LEU A 121 -6.46 -6.60 -9.96
CA LEU A 121 -6.05 -7.69 -10.84
C LEU A 121 -7.07 -8.85 -10.83
N GLY A 122 -7.60 -9.20 -9.65
CA GLY A 122 -8.60 -10.25 -9.49
C GLY A 122 -9.96 -9.90 -10.10
N GLU A 123 -10.40 -8.64 -10.01
CA GLU A 123 -11.70 -8.18 -10.52
C GLU A 123 -11.65 -7.92 -12.02
N LYS A 124 -10.66 -7.16 -12.48
CA LYS A 124 -10.53 -6.78 -13.90
C LYS A 124 -9.97 -7.90 -14.74
N LYS A 125 -9.24 -8.86 -14.14
CA LYS A 125 -8.57 -10.02 -14.76
C LYS A 125 -7.45 -9.67 -15.75
N CYS A 126 -7.59 -8.56 -16.45
CA CYS A 126 -6.65 -8.00 -17.38
C CYS A 126 -6.48 -6.51 -17.10
N ILE A 127 -5.24 -6.04 -17.10
CA ILE A 127 -4.87 -4.63 -16.96
C ILE A 127 -3.91 -4.29 -18.11
N VAL A 128 -3.83 -3.03 -18.49
CA VAL A 128 -2.95 -2.56 -19.56
C VAL A 128 -1.87 -1.68 -18.95
N ASP A 129 -0.62 -1.90 -19.33
CA ASP A 129 0.50 -1.03 -18.91
C ASP A 129 0.67 0.19 -19.84
N SER A 130 1.67 1.02 -19.57
CA SER A 130 1.98 2.20 -20.38
C SER A 130 2.45 1.89 -21.80
N GLU A 131 2.87 0.65 -22.06
CA GLU A 131 3.36 0.16 -23.35
C GLU A 131 2.25 -0.60 -24.13
N ASN A 132 0.98 -0.46 -23.69
CA ASN A 132 -0.18 -1.18 -24.20
C ASN A 132 -0.09 -2.71 -24.11
N GLN A 133 0.76 -3.24 -23.23
CA GLN A 133 0.88 -4.68 -23.01
C GLN A 133 -0.17 -5.17 -22.00
N LEU A 134 -0.62 -6.40 -22.21
CA LEU A 134 -1.67 -7.00 -21.38
C LEU A 134 -1.09 -7.73 -20.16
N ILE A 135 -1.40 -7.24 -18.98
CA ILE A 135 -1.14 -7.88 -17.70
C ILE A 135 -2.34 -8.77 -17.36
N LYS A 136 -2.17 -10.10 -17.43
CA LYS A 136 -3.25 -11.07 -17.29
C LYS A 136 -3.10 -11.84 -15.98
N GLY A 137 -4.03 -11.63 -15.05
CA GLY A 137 -4.12 -12.41 -13.80
C GLY A 137 -4.37 -13.90 -14.03
N ASN A 138 -4.82 -14.28 -15.24
CA ASN A 138 -5.07 -15.66 -15.63
C ASN A 138 -3.81 -16.55 -15.57
N PHE A 139 -2.60 -16.00 -15.75
CA PHE A 139 -1.37 -16.80 -15.63
C PHE A 139 -1.18 -17.34 -14.21
N ILE A 140 -1.62 -16.60 -13.19
CA ILE A 140 -1.57 -17.05 -11.79
C ILE A 140 -2.56 -18.20 -11.56
N VAL A 141 -3.75 -18.13 -12.18
CA VAL A 141 -4.75 -19.21 -12.14
C VAL A 141 -4.19 -20.47 -12.79
N LYS A 142 -3.65 -20.35 -14.01
CA LYS A 142 -3.04 -21.45 -14.75
C LYS A 142 -1.85 -22.08 -14.01
N LEU A 143 -1.02 -21.28 -13.35
CA LEU A 143 0.06 -21.80 -12.51
C LEU A 143 -0.49 -22.64 -11.35
N GLN A 144 -1.56 -22.18 -10.71
CA GLN A 144 -2.18 -22.92 -9.62
C GLN A 144 -2.81 -24.23 -10.11
N GLU A 145 -3.50 -24.21 -11.25
CA GLU A 145 -4.09 -25.40 -11.89
C GLU A 145 -3.01 -26.42 -12.28
N LEU A 146 -1.90 -25.97 -12.86
CA LEU A 146 -0.77 -26.82 -13.20
C LEU A 146 -0.19 -27.52 -11.96
N GLN A 147 0.05 -26.77 -10.89
CA GLN A 147 0.61 -27.35 -9.65
C GLN A 147 -0.33 -28.35 -8.99
N ASP A 148 -1.65 -28.14 -9.07
CA ASP A 148 -2.62 -29.11 -8.58
C ASP A 148 -2.67 -30.37 -9.44
N ALA A 149 -2.55 -30.22 -10.76
CA ALA A 149 -2.55 -31.34 -11.70
C ALA A 149 -1.31 -32.23 -11.53
N GLU A 150 -0.13 -31.62 -11.35
CA GLU A 150 1.13 -32.32 -11.18
C GLU A 150 1.37 -32.82 -9.74
N ILE A 151 0.56 -32.38 -8.77
CA ILE A 151 0.72 -32.66 -7.32
C ILE A 151 2.06 -32.11 -6.78
N LEU A 152 2.77 -31.30 -7.57
CA LEU A 152 4.07 -30.70 -7.27
C LEU A 152 3.97 -29.18 -7.34
N HIS A 153 4.59 -28.51 -6.36
CA HIS A 153 4.64 -27.05 -6.28
C HIS A 153 6.04 -26.52 -6.61
N LEU A 154 6.11 -25.49 -7.44
CA LEU A 154 7.34 -24.76 -7.78
C LEU A 154 7.76 -23.83 -6.64
N SER A 155 8.20 -24.40 -5.52
CA SER A 155 8.75 -23.74 -4.31
C SER A 155 8.07 -22.42 -3.87
N ASN A 156 6.77 -22.27 -4.15
CA ASN A 156 6.00 -21.08 -3.86
C ASN A 156 4.78 -21.42 -2.99
N LYS A 157 4.18 -20.38 -2.40
CA LYS A 157 3.07 -20.51 -1.45
C LYS A 157 1.69 -20.40 -2.11
N LEU A 158 1.61 -20.32 -3.44
CA LEU A 158 0.35 -20.16 -4.17
C LEU A 158 -0.54 -21.39 -3.99
N ARG A 159 -1.81 -21.18 -3.62
CA ARG A 159 -2.84 -22.20 -3.37
C ARG A 159 -4.20 -21.65 -3.78
N LYS A 160 -5.22 -22.51 -3.98
CA LYS A 160 -6.61 -22.11 -4.32
C LYS A 160 -7.13 -20.92 -3.49
N ARG A 161 -6.85 -20.91 -2.18
CA ARG A 161 -7.22 -19.82 -1.26
C ARG A 161 -6.73 -18.42 -1.70
N HIS A 162 -5.63 -18.33 -2.43
CA HIS A 162 -5.10 -17.07 -2.97
C HIS A 162 -5.96 -16.55 -4.13
N LEU A 163 -6.52 -17.46 -4.93
CA LEU A 163 -7.40 -17.14 -6.06
C LEU A 163 -8.82 -16.77 -5.60
N GLU A 164 -9.25 -17.27 -4.44
CA GLU A 164 -10.50 -16.85 -3.77
C GLU A 164 -10.38 -15.44 -3.11
N TRP A 165 -9.79 -14.49 -3.85
CA TRP A 165 -9.48 -13.16 -3.36
C TRP A 165 -10.72 -12.41 -2.84
N PHE A 166 -11.90 -12.66 -3.42
CA PHE A 166 -13.16 -12.02 -2.99
C PHE A 166 -13.52 -12.35 -1.53
N ARG A 167 -13.23 -13.58 -1.07
CA ARG A 167 -13.42 -14.00 0.33
C ARG A 167 -12.26 -13.59 1.24
N GLN A 168 -11.15 -13.14 0.65
CA GLN A 168 -9.89 -12.84 1.33
C GLN A 168 -9.38 -11.41 1.02
N LYS A 169 -10.29 -10.47 0.72
CA LYS A 169 -9.98 -9.10 0.27
C LYS A 169 -9.06 -8.34 1.24
N MET A 170 -9.22 -8.61 2.54
CA MET A 170 -8.47 -7.92 3.60
C MET A 170 -7.16 -8.60 3.98
N SER A 171 -6.88 -9.81 3.47
CA SER A 171 -5.65 -10.53 3.82
C SER A 171 -4.45 -9.99 3.04
N VAL A 172 -3.59 -9.21 3.73
CA VAL A 172 -2.31 -8.72 3.18
C VAL A 172 -1.37 -9.88 2.91
N LYS A 173 -1.33 -10.88 3.81
CA LYS A 173 -0.48 -12.07 3.68
C LYS A 173 -0.71 -12.79 2.35
N LEU A 174 -1.98 -13.02 1.99
CA LEU A 174 -2.32 -13.69 0.73
C LEU A 174 -2.00 -12.82 -0.48
N ALA A 175 -2.18 -11.50 -0.40
CA ALA A 175 -1.79 -10.59 -1.49
C ALA A 175 -0.28 -10.62 -1.74
N ALA A 176 0.52 -10.54 -0.68
CA ALA A 176 1.98 -10.60 -0.76
C ALA A 176 2.50 -11.95 -1.26
N GLN A 177 1.87 -13.06 -0.85
CA GLN A 177 2.24 -14.39 -1.34
C GLN A 177 1.89 -14.58 -2.83
N LEU A 178 0.73 -14.08 -3.26
CA LEU A 178 0.28 -14.16 -4.65
C LEU A 178 1.19 -13.37 -5.60
N MET A 179 1.64 -12.19 -5.19
CA MET A 179 2.53 -11.32 -6.00
C MET A 179 3.99 -11.42 -5.53
N SER A 180 4.41 -12.60 -5.09
CA SER A 180 5.79 -12.82 -4.62
C SER A 180 6.73 -13.16 -5.77
N ALA A 181 8.03 -12.87 -5.59
CA ALA A 181 9.08 -13.28 -6.53
C ALA A 181 8.98 -14.77 -6.91
N SER A 182 8.78 -15.67 -5.94
CA SER A 182 8.66 -17.11 -6.22
C SER A 182 7.49 -17.51 -7.12
N VAL A 183 6.38 -16.75 -7.11
CA VAL A 183 5.26 -16.98 -8.03
C VAL A 183 5.61 -16.44 -9.43
N THR A 184 6.23 -15.26 -9.48
CA THR A 184 6.71 -14.65 -10.71
C THR A 184 7.72 -15.55 -11.44
N ASP A 185 8.72 -16.05 -10.73
CA ASP A 185 9.77 -16.91 -11.28
C ASP A 185 9.19 -18.25 -11.76
N ALA A 186 8.18 -18.79 -11.07
CA ALA A 186 7.48 -20.00 -11.52
C ALA A 186 6.70 -19.79 -12.84
N ILE A 187 6.08 -18.62 -13.04
CA ILE A 187 5.41 -18.27 -14.30
C ILE A 187 6.45 -18.13 -15.43
N GLU A 188 7.54 -17.42 -15.16
CA GLU A 188 8.63 -17.20 -16.12
C GLU A 188 9.29 -18.53 -16.53
N GLU A 189 9.49 -19.46 -15.58
CA GLU A 189 10.03 -20.78 -15.88
C GLU A 189 9.04 -21.64 -16.68
N CYS A 190 7.74 -21.60 -16.37
CA CYS A 190 6.73 -22.29 -17.19
C CYS A 190 6.75 -21.77 -18.64
N GLN A 191 7.00 -20.47 -18.82
CA GLN A 191 7.18 -19.88 -20.14
C GLN A 191 8.48 -20.33 -20.82
N SER A 192 9.62 -20.35 -20.10
CA SER A 192 10.92 -20.78 -20.63
C SER A 192 10.90 -22.24 -21.10
N MET A 193 10.11 -23.09 -20.42
CA MET A 193 9.85 -24.48 -20.80
C MET A 193 8.93 -24.65 -22.02
N GLY A 194 8.38 -23.56 -22.58
CA GLY A 194 7.51 -23.61 -23.74
C GLY A 194 6.09 -24.14 -23.45
N LEU A 195 5.62 -24.04 -22.21
CA LEU A 195 4.25 -24.45 -21.87
C LEU A 195 3.26 -23.47 -22.51
N LYS A 196 2.44 -23.96 -23.45
CA LYS A 196 1.45 -23.17 -24.22
C LYS A 196 0.57 -22.25 -23.36
N ASN A 197 0.30 -22.67 -22.13
CA ASN A 197 -0.53 -21.93 -21.20
C ASN A 197 0.08 -20.60 -20.71
N PHE A 198 1.41 -20.44 -20.86
CA PHE A 198 2.22 -19.33 -20.35
C PHE A 198 2.88 -18.53 -21.48
N GLU A 199 2.48 -18.75 -22.74
CA GLU A 199 2.92 -17.92 -23.85
C GLU A 199 2.50 -16.45 -23.64
N ASN A 200 3.39 -15.53 -24.00
CA ASN A 200 3.20 -14.09 -23.88
C ASN A 200 2.92 -13.61 -22.44
N SER A 201 3.63 -14.17 -21.45
CA SER A 201 3.46 -13.83 -20.03
C SER A 201 4.38 -12.70 -19.53
N GLU A 202 5.27 -12.19 -20.38
CA GLU A 202 6.37 -11.26 -20.05
C GLU A 202 5.86 -9.99 -19.35
N ALA A 203 4.79 -9.38 -19.86
CA ALA A 203 4.21 -8.19 -19.25
C ALA A 203 3.68 -8.46 -17.83
N THR A 204 3.10 -9.65 -17.61
CA THR A 204 2.60 -10.06 -16.30
C THR A 204 3.77 -10.37 -15.35
N VAL A 205 4.81 -11.04 -15.84
CA VAL A 205 6.03 -11.32 -15.08
C VAL A 205 6.70 -10.01 -14.64
N LYS A 206 6.93 -9.07 -15.57
CA LYS A 206 7.48 -7.73 -15.30
C LYS A 206 6.66 -7.00 -14.23
N PHE A 207 5.33 -6.97 -14.41
CA PHE A 207 4.42 -6.35 -13.44
C PHE A 207 4.52 -6.96 -12.04
N LEU A 208 4.43 -8.29 -11.92
CA LEU A 208 4.50 -8.96 -10.61
C LEU A 208 5.86 -8.76 -9.94
N ARG A 209 6.95 -8.75 -10.72
CA ARG A 209 8.30 -8.49 -10.22
C ARG A 209 8.41 -7.07 -9.68
N HIS A 210 7.91 -6.06 -10.40
CA HIS A 210 7.90 -4.67 -9.93
C HIS A 210 7.08 -4.51 -8.65
N ILE A 211 5.87 -5.06 -8.59
CA ILE A 211 5.04 -5.00 -7.39
C ILE A 211 5.72 -5.66 -6.19
N ASN A 212 6.36 -6.82 -6.37
CA ASN A 212 7.13 -7.46 -5.31
C ASN A 212 8.26 -6.55 -4.81
N CYS A 213 9.07 -6.02 -5.72
CA CYS A 213 10.22 -5.17 -5.39
C CYS A 213 9.79 -3.90 -4.64
N ILE A 214 8.79 -3.18 -5.16
CA ILE A 214 8.24 -1.97 -4.54
C ILE A 214 7.72 -2.27 -3.13
N PHE A 215 6.97 -3.36 -2.96
CA PHE A 215 6.46 -3.75 -1.64
C PHE A 215 7.57 -4.12 -0.66
N ASP A 216 8.60 -4.83 -1.11
CA ASP A 216 9.76 -5.19 -0.30
C ASP A 216 10.55 -3.95 0.15
N ILE A 217 10.74 -2.96 -0.74
CA ILE A 217 11.41 -1.68 -0.43
C ILE A 217 10.64 -0.94 0.68
N LEU A 218 9.33 -0.80 0.50
CA LEU A 218 8.46 -0.06 1.41
C LEU A 218 8.16 -0.79 2.73
N ASN A 219 8.52 -2.07 2.86
CA ASN A 219 8.33 -2.88 4.07
C ASN A 219 9.64 -3.50 4.58
N SER A 220 10.77 -2.88 4.25
CA SER A 220 12.08 -3.29 4.76
C SER A 220 12.20 -3.08 6.28
N ARG A 221 12.83 -4.05 6.98
CA ARG A 221 12.93 -4.05 8.46
C ARG A 221 14.29 -4.45 9.01
N ASN A 222 15.17 -4.99 8.16
CA ASN A 222 16.42 -5.59 8.60
C ASN A 222 17.54 -5.28 7.60
N ILE A 223 18.63 -4.69 8.08
CA ILE A 223 19.78 -4.25 7.28
C ILE A 223 20.54 -5.40 6.61
N HIS A 224 20.41 -6.62 7.13
CA HIS A 224 21.06 -7.81 6.59
C HIS A 224 20.27 -8.51 5.50
N GLN A 225 19.05 -8.05 5.18
CA GLN A 225 18.29 -8.59 4.07
C GLN A 225 18.95 -8.21 2.73
N PRO A 226 18.92 -9.10 1.72
CA PRO A 226 19.44 -8.79 0.39
C PRO A 226 18.43 -8.06 -0.50
N GLY A 227 18.93 -7.43 -1.56
CA GLY A 227 18.13 -6.84 -2.63
C GLY A 227 17.10 -5.80 -2.14
N CYS A 228 15.90 -5.83 -2.72
CA CYS A 228 14.81 -4.88 -2.43
C CYS A 228 14.32 -4.93 -0.97
N LYS A 229 14.60 -6.00 -0.22
CA LYS A 229 14.23 -6.11 1.21
C LYS A 229 15.17 -5.37 2.14
N LYS A 230 16.32 -4.93 1.62
CA LYS A 230 17.29 -4.15 2.39
C LYS A 230 16.78 -2.70 2.53
N PRO A 231 16.86 -2.10 3.73
CA PRO A 231 16.61 -0.68 3.91
C PRO A 231 17.42 0.19 2.95
N LEU A 232 16.80 1.25 2.45
CA LEU A 232 17.46 2.18 1.52
C LEU A 232 18.48 3.05 2.24
N TRP A 233 19.62 3.24 1.60
CA TRP A 233 20.68 4.18 1.99
C TRP A 233 21.40 4.67 0.73
N PRO A 234 22.22 5.72 0.80
CA PRO A 234 22.83 6.33 -0.40
C PRO A 234 23.57 5.34 -1.31
N GLN A 235 24.16 4.27 -0.76
CA GLN A 235 24.97 3.31 -1.53
C GLN A 235 24.14 2.25 -2.27
N ASN A 236 22.89 1.97 -1.88
CA ASN A 236 22.04 0.98 -2.56
C ASN A 236 20.90 1.62 -3.36
N PHE A 237 20.74 2.94 -3.30
CA PHE A 237 19.66 3.64 -3.99
C PHE A 237 19.66 3.37 -5.51
N GLN A 238 20.85 3.40 -6.13
CA GLN A 238 20.99 3.11 -7.57
C GLN A 238 20.54 1.69 -7.96
N GLN A 239 20.57 0.73 -7.02
CA GLN A 239 20.18 -0.66 -7.30
C GLN A 239 18.65 -0.85 -7.32
N VAL A 240 17.91 0.14 -6.84
CA VAL A 240 16.44 0.08 -6.74
C VAL A 240 15.74 1.21 -7.48
N SER A 241 16.48 2.18 -8.03
CA SER A 241 15.92 3.37 -8.68
C SER A 241 15.20 3.09 -10.00
N GLU A 242 15.33 1.87 -10.52
CA GLU A 242 14.71 1.43 -11.77
C GLU A 242 13.30 0.84 -11.58
N TYR A 243 12.90 0.58 -10.33
CA TYR A 243 11.57 0.08 -9.96
C TYR A 243 10.61 1.20 -9.57
#